data_AF-A0A2L2YZT8-F1
#
_entry.id   AF-A0A2L2YZT8-F1
#
_cell.length_a   1.000
_cell.length_b   1.000
_cell.length_c   1.000
_cell.angle_alpha   90.00
_cell.angle_beta   90.00
_cell.angle_gamma   90.00
#
_symmetry.space_group_name_H-M   'P 1'
#
loop_
_entity.id
_entity.type
_entity.pdbx_description
1 polymer ?
#
loop_
_entity_poly.entity_id
_entity_poly.type
_entity_poly.pdbx_seq_one_letter_code
_entity_poly.pdbx_strand_id
1 'polypeptide(L)'
;KILQISLKPVPFHTAKRLIKISLRTFEAKLQEANKNKDWLEGIKAIPSWPREKSVALFRLATGHDCLSKHLYKIKIFSSPLCPLCNQQEEMDANHL
;
A
#
# COMPACT_ATOMS: atom_id res chain seq x y z
N LYS A 1 -32.34 -2.91 -30.68
CA LYS A 1 -32.22 -4.38 -30.47
C LYS A 1 -31.29 -4.56 -29.26
N ILE A 2 -31.84 -4.80 -28.07
CA ILE A 2 -31.03 -4.96 -26.84
C ILE A 2 -30.51 -6.41 -26.83
N LEU A 3 -29.19 -6.59 -26.80
CA LEU A 3 -28.56 -7.91 -26.68
C LEU A 3 -28.81 -8.44 -25.27
N GLN A 4 -29.83 -9.28 -25.09
CA GLN A 4 -29.97 -10.07 -23.87
C GLN A 4 -28.89 -11.16 -23.87
N ILE A 5 -27.80 -10.89 -23.16
CA ILE A 5 -26.81 -11.90 -22.82
C ILE A 5 -27.49 -12.93 -21.90
N SER A 6 -27.78 -14.11 -22.45
CA SER A 6 -28.25 -15.25 -21.67
C SER A 6 -27.07 -15.84 -20.90
N LEU A 7 -26.82 -15.32 -19.70
CA LEU A 7 -25.87 -15.94 -18.78
C LEU A 7 -26.51 -17.20 -18.22
N LYS A 8 -26.00 -18.36 -18.66
CA LYS A 8 -26.35 -19.63 -18.02
C LYS A 8 -25.95 -19.55 -16.54
N PRO A 9 -26.85 -19.88 -15.60
CA PRO A 9 -26.52 -19.81 -14.19
C PRO A 9 -25.40 -20.80 -13.86
N VAL A 10 -24.32 -20.29 -13.26
CA VAL A 10 -23.20 -21.11 -12.80
C VAL A 10 -23.56 -21.66 -11.41
N PRO A 11 -23.47 -22.99 -11.19
CA PRO A 11 -23.70 -23.56 -9.87
C PRO A 11 -22.77 -22.95 -8.80
N PHE A 12 -23.29 -22.75 -7.59
CA PHE A 12 -22.54 -22.11 -6.49
C PHE A 12 -21.17 -22.76 -6.23
N HIS A 13 -21.11 -24.10 -6.24
CA HIS A 13 -19.86 -24.83 -6.02
C HIS A 13 -18.81 -24.51 -7.10
N THR A 14 -19.25 -24.37 -8.36
CA THR A 14 -18.40 -24.00 -9.49
C THR A 14 -17.93 -22.56 -9.34
N ALA A 15 -18.83 -21.62 -9.05
CA ALA A 15 -18.50 -20.21 -8.85
C ALA A 15 -17.50 -20.03 -7.69
N LYS A 16 -17.74 -20.67 -6.54
CA LYS A 16 -16.84 -20.68 -5.38
C LYS A 16 -15.45 -21.20 -5.75
N ARG A 17 -15.38 -22.30 -6.53
CA ARG A 17 -14.11 -22.87 -7.00
C ARG A 17 -13.37 -21.90 -7.92
N LEU A 18 -14.06 -21.30 -8.88
CA LEU A 18 -13.48 -20.35 -9.83
C LEU A 18 -12.93 -19.10 -9.13
N ILE A 19 -13.69 -18.54 -8.17
CA ILE A 19 -13.24 -17.41 -7.33
C ILE A 19 -11.98 -17.80 -6.55
N LYS A 20 -11.97 -18.96 -5.90
CA LYS A 20 -10.82 -19.44 -5.13
C LYS A 20 -9.57 -19.60 -6.01
N ILE A 21 -9.73 -20.13 -7.22
CA ILE A 21 -8.62 -20.26 -8.20
C ILE A 21 -8.13 -18.87 -8.61
N SER A 22 -9.05 -17.98 -8.98
CA SER A 22 -8.73 -16.61 -9.40
C SER A 22 -7.95 -15.84 -8.33
N LEU A 23 -8.39 -15.90 -7.07
CA LEU A 23 -7.70 -15.27 -5.94
C LEU A 23 -6.28 -15.83 -5.76
N ARG A 24 -6.10 -17.15 -5.82
CA ARG A 24 -4.77 -17.78 -5.71
C ARG A 24 -3.84 -17.37 -6.85
N THR A 25 -4.35 -17.35 -8.07
CA THR A 25 -3.57 -16.92 -9.24
C THR A 25 -3.17 -15.44 -9.10
N PHE A 26 -4.07 -14.60 -8.61
CA PHE A 26 -3.79 -13.19 -8.37
C PHE A 26 -2.73 -13.00 -7.27
N GLU A 27 -2.85 -13.71 -6.16
CA GLU A 27 -1.89 -13.68 -5.06
C GLU A 27 -0.48 -14.13 -5.51
N ALA A 28 -0.38 -15.22 -6.29
CA ALA A 28 0.90 -15.67 -6.84
C ALA A 28 1.54 -14.62 -7.77
N LYS A 29 0.73 -13.95 -8.60
CA LYS A 29 1.22 -12.86 -9.47
C LYS A 29 1.74 -11.67 -8.65
N LEU A 30 1.05 -11.31 -7.56
CA LEU A 30 1.50 -10.25 -6.66
C LEU A 30 2.80 -10.62 -5.96
N GLN A 31 2.94 -11.86 -5.48
CA GLN A 31 4.18 -12.33 -4.86
C GLN A 31 5.34 -12.26 -5.84
N GLU A 32 5.17 -12.74 -7.08
CA GLU A 32 6.22 -12.69 -8.10
C GLU A 32 6.59 -11.25 -8.47
N ALA A 33 5.60 -10.37 -8.69
CA ALA A 33 5.83 -8.96 -9.03
C ALA A 33 6.51 -8.16 -7.90
N ASN A 34 6.41 -8.63 -6.65
CA ASN A 34 6.97 -7.98 -5.48
C ASN A 34 8.19 -8.73 -4.89
N LYS A 35 8.67 -9.79 -5.56
CA LYS A 35 9.74 -10.68 -5.05
C LYS A 35 11.02 -9.95 -4.65
N ASN A 36 11.36 -8.85 -5.32
CA ASN A 36 12.58 -8.07 -5.11
C ASN A 36 12.33 -6.72 -4.43
N LYS A 37 11.19 -6.54 -3.76
CA LYS A 37 10.81 -5.26 -3.14
C LYS A 37 10.99 -5.33 -1.63
N ASP A 38 12.10 -4.78 -1.14
CA ASP A 38 12.47 -4.79 0.28
C ASP A 38 11.45 -4.09 1.19
N TRP A 39 10.71 -3.10 0.66
CA TRP A 39 9.65 -2.41 1.40
C TRP A 39 8.47 -3.31 1.79
N LEU A 40 8.31 -4.47 1.15
CA LEU A 40 7.18 -5.36 1.40
C LEU A 40 7.22 -5.94 2.83
N GLU A 41 8.40 -6.26 3.34
CA GLU A 41 8.58 -6.75 4.71
C GLU A 41 8.21 -5.66 5.74
N GLY A 42 8.57 -4.40 5.47
CA GLY A 42 8.21 -3.28 6.34
C GLY A 42 6.71 -3.04 6.44
N ILE A 43 5.95 -3.36 5.38
CA ILE A 43 4.50 -3.14 5.32
C ILE A 43 3.71 -4.30 5.93
N LYS A 44 4.25 -5.53 5.93
CA LYS A 44 3.59 -6.71 6.54
C LYS A 44 3.31 -6.54 8.04
N ALA A 45 4.12 -5.73 8.72
CA ALA A 45 3.95 -5.45 10.15
C ALA A 45 2.84 -4.42 10.45
N ILE A 46 2.23 -3.79 9.44
CA ILE A 46 1.24 -2.74 9.64
C ILE A 46 -0.12 -3.34 10.03
N PRO A 47 -0.67 -3.01 11.21
CA PRO A 47 -1.97 -3.51 11.63
C PRO A 47 -3.12 -2.92 10.78
N SER A 48 -4.21 -3.69 10.63
CA SER A 48 -5.47 -3.23 10.02
C SER A 48 -6.23 -2.28 10.95
N TRP A 49 -5.68 -1.10 11.14
CA TRP A 49 -6.27 0.02 11.88
C TRP A 49 -7.17 0.87 10.98
N PRO A 50 -7.88 1.88 11.54
CA PRO A 50 -8.57 2.87 10.72
C PRO A 50 -7.62 3.45 9.67
N ARG A 51 -8.16 3.69 8.46
CA ARG A 51 -7.40 4.11 7.27
C ARG A 51 -6.35 5.17 7.56
N GLU A 52 -6.71 6.20 8.34
CA GLU A 52 -5.80 7.28 8.74
C GLU A 52 -4.49 6.76 9.35
N LYS A 53 -4.57 5.88 10.35
CA LYS A 53 -3.39 5.34 11.05
C LYS A 53 -2.60 4.37 10.18
N SER A 54 -3.28 3.50 9.44
CA SER A 54 -2.60 2.55 8.55
C SER A 54 -1.89 3.26 7.41
N VAL A 55 -2.45 4.34 6.87
CA VAL A 55 -1.79 5.16 5.82
C VAL A 55 -0.57 5.88 6.38
N ALA A 56 -0.64 6.44 7.59
CA ALA A 56 0.52 7.06 8.23
C ALA A 56 1.65 6.05 8.45
N LEU A 57 1.35 4.88 9.02
CA LEU A 57 2.33 3.80 9.20
C LEU A 57 2.90 3.29 7.89
N PHE A 58 2.08 3.19 6.84
CA PHE A 58 2.53 2.77 5.50
C PHE A 58 3.52 3.77 4.90
N ARG A 59 3.21 5.07 4.99
CA ARG A 59 4.12 6.12 4.52
C ARG A 59 5.44 6.08 5.29
N LEU A 60 5.39 5.93 6.62
CA LEU A 60 6.58 5.81 7.46
C LEU A 60 7.41 4.57 7.09
N ALA A 61 6.78 3.40 7.01
CA ALA A 61 7.46 2.13 6.70
C ALA A 61 8.08 2.10 5.30
N THR A 62 7.53 2.88 4.36
CA THR A 62 8.05 2.98 2.99
C THR A 62 8.98 4.17 2.78
N GLY A 63 9.24 4.99 3.82
CA GLY A 63 10.05 6.19 3.72
C GLY A 63 9.41 7.33 2.92
N HIS A 64 8.11 7.23 2.63
CA HIS A 64 7.33 8.26 1.94
C HIS A 64 6.59 9.19 2.90
N ASP A 65 6.81 9.08 4.23
CA ASP A 65 6.21 10.03 5.16
C ASP A 65 6.98 11.35 5.15
N CYS A 66 6.24 12.39 4.81
CA CYS A 66 6.74 13.67 4.35
C CYS A 66 6.72 14.71 5.48
N LEU A 67 7.08 14.29 6.69
CA LEU A 67 6.99 15.08 7.93
C LEU A 67 8.31 15.11 8.71
N SER A 68 9.46 15.11 8.02
CA SER A 68 10.79 15.09 8.64
C SER A 68 10.96 16.13 9.75
N LYS A 69 10.44 17.35 9.59
CA LYS A 69 10.49 18.40 10.62
C LYS A 69 9.78 18.00 11.91
N HIS A 70 8.59 17.40 11.79
CA HIS A 70 7.84 16.91 12.95
C HIS A 70 8.53 15.71 13.60
N LEU A 71 8.97 14.74 12.80
CA LEU A 71 9.62 13.52 13.26
C LEU A 71 10.99 13.80 13.93
N TYR A 72 11.74 14.79 13.44
CA TYR A 72 12.97 15.27 14.06
C TYR A 72 12.73 15.87 15.44
N LYS A 73 11.66 16.67 15.59
CA LYS A 73 11.30 17.29 16.88
C LYS A 73 11.01 16.27 17.97
N ILE A 74 10.42 15.12 17.62
CA ILE A 74 10.16 14.00 18.53
C ILE A 74 11.29 12.97 18.58
N LYS A 75 12.45 13.27 17.97
CA LYS A 75 13.68 12.46 17.95
C LYS A 75 13.53 11.07 17.31
N ILE A 76 12.55 10.91 16.41
CA ILE A 76 12.40 9.69 15.60
C ILE A 76 13.29 9.75 14.36
N PHE A 77 13.47 10.94 13.79
CA PHE A 77 14.33 11.16 12.63
C PHE A 77 15.61 11.88 13.02
N SER A 78 16.70 11.59 12.30
CA SER A 78 18.01 12.22 12.52
C SER A 78 18.13 13.61 11.89
N SER A 79 17.23 13.97 10.97
CA SER A 79 17.27 15.23 10.22
C SER A 79 15.87 15.82 10.03
N PRO A 80 15.68 17.16 10.14
CA PRO A 80 14.42 17.82 9.82
C PRO A 80 14.22 18.06 8.32
N LEU A 81 15.25 17.79 7.51
CA LEU A 81 15.26 18.12 6.08
C LEU A 81 14.34 17.20 5.29
N CYS A 82 13.75 17.74 4.23
CA CYS A 82 12.92 17.01 3.30
C CYS A 82 13.78 16.07 2.43
N PRO A 83 13.60 14.74 2.53
CA PRO A 83 14.37 13.78 1.72
C PRO A 83 13.91 13.74 0.26
N LEU A 84 12.79 14.40 -0.06
CA LEU A 84 12.21 14.42 -1.42
C LEU A 84 12.62 15.66 -2.21
N CYS A 85 12.90 16.78 -1.53
CA CYS A 85 13.34 18.00 -2.18
C CYS A 85 14.88 18.02 -2.28
N ASN A 86 15.40 18.38 -3.45
CA ASN A 86 16.84 18.61 -3.61
C ASN A 86 17.27 19.99 -3.07
N GLN A 87 16.39 20.69 -2.34
CA GLN A 87 16.56 22.07 -1.89
C GLN A 87 17.12 22.15 -0.46
N GLN A 88 17.28 21.01 0.23
CA GLN A 88 17.74 20.94 1.62
C GLN A 88 16.93 21.81 2.59
N GLU A 89 15.62 21.93 2.35
CA GLU A 89 14.72 22.68 3.21
C GLU A 89 14.09 21.77 4.28
N GLU A 90 13.72 22.35 5.43
CA GLU A 90 12.98 21.63 6.46
C GLU A 90 11.60 21.22 5.93
N MET A 91 11.23 19.95 6.12
CA MET A 91 9.99 19.43 5.59
C MET A 91 8.77 19.88 6.38
N ASP A 92 8.17 20.98 5.96
CA ASP A 92 6.94 21.54 6.52
C ASP A 92 5.71 21.23 5.64
N ALA A 93 4.55 21.79 5.99
CA ALA A 93 3.31 21.54 5.27
C ALA A 93 3.31 22.05 3.81
N ASN A 94 4.24 22.92 3.42
CA ASN A 94 4.34 23.43 2.05
C ASN A 94 5.07 22.46 1.11
N HIS A 95 5.72 21.43 1.67
CA HIS A 95 6.42 20.39 0.93
C HIS A 95 5.50 19.20 0.54
N LEU A 96 4.22 19.27 0.92
CA LEU A 96 3.16 18.29 0.66
C LEU A 96 2.25 18.75 -0.48
#